data_AF-A0A212TNF8-F1
#
_entry.id   AF-A0A212TNF8-F1
#
_cell.length_a   1.000
_cell.length_b   1.000
_cell.length_c   1.000
_cell.angle_alpha   90.00
_cell.angle_beta   90.00
_cell.angle_gamma   90.00
#
_symmetry.space_group_name_H-M   'P 1'
#
loop_
_entity.id
_entity.type
_entity.pdbx_description
1 polymer ?
#
loop_
_entity_poly.entity_id
_entity_poly.type
_entity_poly.pdbx_seq_one_letter_code
_entity_poly.pdbx_strand_id
1 'polypeptide(L)'
;MKKVFLLLSLCTGLAACNPDKPKTQEKYTLAEPDYNLANDSTTGANVTAVARQPQVDTNVTKIGTAPTGGAVATGAKLMEGADCASCHRENEKLLGPAYHDVALKYPATDANVKMLAGKIISGGKGNWGDIAMTPHPNISEADAQEMTRYILSLK
;
A
#
# COMPACT_ATOMS: atom_id res chain seq x y z
N MET A 1 50.09 30.42 22.08
CA MET A 1 50.69 31.47 21.21
C MET A 1 50.71 30.99 19.78
N LYS A 2 50.42 31.89 18.82
CA LYS A 2 50.51 31.76 17.34
C LYS A 2 49.26 31.12 16.69
N LYS A 3 48.21 31.90 16.40
CA LYS A 3 47.97 32.79 15.23
C LYS A 3 47.64 31.97 13.95
N VAL A 4 46.36 31.93 13.55
CA VAL A 4 45.70 32.77 12.52
C VAL A 4 45.91 32.19 11.11
N PHE A 5 44.84 31.84 10.39
CA PHE A 5 44.39 32.58 9.21
C PHE A 5 43.09 32.02 8.62
N LEU A 6 42.16 32.96 8.49
CA LEU A 6 40.89 32.94 7.79
C LEU A 6 41.15 33.00 6.28
N LEU A 7 40.59 32.08 5.48
CA LEU A 7 40.43 32.28 4.03
C LEU A 7 39.08 31.72 3.55
N LEU A 8 38.19 32.69 3.36
CA LEU A 8 36.94 32.66 2.63
C LEU A 8 37.19 32.17 1.19
N SER A 9 36.64 31.01 0.81
CA SER A 9 36.63 30.57 -0.59
C SER A 9 35.19 30.55 -1.10
N LEU A 10 34.89 31.63 -1.82
CA LEU A 10 33.69 31.87 -2.59
C LEU A 10 33.82 31.10 -3.91
N CYS A 11 33.24 29.90 -4.01
CA CYS A 11 33.11 29.19 -5.28
C CYS A 11 31.71 29.44 -5.85
N THR A 12 31.56 30.57 -6.54
CA THR A 12 30.53 30.77 -7.57
C THR A 12 30.92 29.96 -8.80
N GLY A 13 30.18 28.88 -9.07
CA GLY A 13 30.40 27.98 -10.21
C GLY A 13 29.09 27.56 -10.86
N LEU A 14 28.93 28.01 -12.10
CA LEU A 14 27.82 27.84 -13.05
C LEU A 14 27.18 26.44 -13.14
N ALA A 15 25.85 26.43 -13.13
CA ALA A 15 24.98 25.46 -13.82
C ALA A 15 23.61 26.16 -13.98
N ALA A 16 22.87 26.17 -15.08
CA ALA A 16 23.00 25.58 -16.40
C ALA A 16 22.05 26.36 -17.32
N CYS A 17 22.43 26.60 -18.58
CA CYS A 17 21.46 26.91 -19.64
C CYS A 17 21.44 25.71 -20.59
N ASN A 18 20.35 24.94 -20.56
CA ASN A 18 20.03 24.01 -21.64
C ASN A 18 18.55 24.23 -21.99
N PRO A 19 18.22 24.81 -23.15
CA PRO A 19 16.83 25.08 -23.51
C PRO A 19 16.16 23.84 -24.12
N ASP A 20 15.15 23.39 -23.39
CA ASP A 20 13.88 22.77 -23.79
C ASP A 20 13.66 22.35 -25.25
N LYS A 21 13.26 21.08 -25.40
CA LYS A 21 12.11 20.61 -26.20
C LYS A 21 11.52 19.38 -25.47
N PRO A 22 10.24 18.95 -25.66
CA PRO A 22 9.22 19.44 -26.59
C PRO A 22 7.77 19.52 -26.01
N LYS A 23 6.86 19.99 -26.89
CA LYS A 23 5.39 19.71 -26.96
C LYS A 23 4.44 20.58 -26.14
N THR A 24 3.96 21.58 -26.87
CA THR A 24 2.65 22.22 -26.79
C THR A 24 1.52 21.26 -26.42
N GLN A 25 0.96 21.48 -25.23
CA GLN A 25 -0.46 21.62 -24.92
C GLN A 25 -1.44 20.88 -25.85
N GLU A 26 -1.78 19.63 -25.49
CA GLU A 26 -3.09 19.09 -25.82
C GLU A 26 -4.07 19.42 -24.70
N LYS A 27 -5.24 19.90 -25.12
CA LYS A 27 -6.39 20.28 -24.30
C LYS A 27 -6.80 19.14 -23.37
N TYR A 28 -6.74 19.36 -22.06
CA TYR A 28 -7.64 18.68 -21.14
C TYR A 28 -9.04 19.29 -21.33
N THR A 29 -9.79 18.77 -22.30
CA THR A 29 -11.25 18.85 -22.24
C THR A 29 -11.70 17.90 -21.15
N LEU A 30 -12.29 18.46 -20.09
CA LEU A 30 -13.10 17.72 -19.14
C LEU A 30 -14.28 17.14 -19.92
N ALA A 31 -14.15 15.90 -20.39
CA ALA A 31 -15.28 15.08 -20.75
C ALA A 31 -15.72 14.39 -19.47
N GLU A 32 -16.89 14.78 -18.96
CA GLU A 32 -17.54 14.09 -17.86
C GLU A 32 -17.90 12.67 -18.32
N PRO A 33 -17.71 11.62 -17.50
CA PRO A 33 -18.37 10.36 -17.74
C PRO A 33 -19.80 10.45 -17.21
N ASP A 34 -20.74 10.52 -18.14
CA ASP A 34 -22.17 10.44 -17.94
C ASP A 34 -22.51 9.09 -17.26
N TYR A 35 -22.67 9.09 -15.93
CA TYR A 35 -23.19 7.93 -15.22
C TYR A 35 -24.70 7.84 -15.45
N ASN A 36 -25.07 7.16 -16.52
CA ASN A 36 -26.44 6.75 -16.79
C ASN A 36 -26.81 5.60 -15.85
N LEU A 37 -27.44 5.93 -14.71
CA LEU A 37 -28.21 4.97 -13.93
C LEU A 37 -29.69 5.31 -14.08
N ALA A 38 -30.35 4.58 -14.97
CA ALA A 38 -31.77 4.65 -15.17
C ALA A 38 -32.34 3.23 -15.20
N ASN A 39 -33.36 3.03 -14.36
CA ASN A 39 -34.49 2.10 -14.47
C ASN A 39 -34.30 0.78 -13.68
N ASP A 40 -34.81 0.70 -12.46
CA ASP A 40 -36.22 0.49 -12.06
C ASP A 40 -36.64 -0.99 -12.09
N SER A 41 -36.98 -1.50 -10.91
CA SER A 41 -37.89 -2.63 -10.75
C SER A 41 -38.56 -2.52 -9.38
N THR A 42 -39.59 -1.67 -9.33
CA THR A 42 -40.69 -1.86 -8.39
C THR A 42 -41.77 -2.71 -9.04
N THR A 43 -41.87 -3.98 -8.67
CA THR A 43 -43.10 -4.75 -8.80
C THR A 43 -43.19 -5.73 -7.64
N GLY A 44 -44.26 -5.59 -6.87
CA GLY A 44 -44.51 -6.38 -5.67
C GLY A 44 -44.80 -7.85 -5.97
N ALA A 45 -44.39 -8.70 -5.03
CA ALA A 45 -45.00 -9.98 -4.79
C ALA A 45 -45.07 -10.21 -3.27
N ASN A 46 -46.29 -10.10 -2.78
CA ASN A 46 -46.72 -10.65 -1.50
C ASN A 46 -46.53 -12.18 -1.54
N VAL A 47 -45.75 -12.73 -0.61
CA VAL A 47 -45.94 -14.09 -0.13
C VAL A 47 -45.60 -14.15 1.35
N THR A 48 -46.64 -14.31 2.15
CA THR A 48 -46.60 -14.71 3.55
C THR A 48 -46.17 -16.17 3.63
N ALA A 49 -45.07 -16.47 4.33
CA ALA A 49 -44.82 -17.81 4.88
C ALA A 49 -43.93 -17.72 6.12
N VAL A 50 -44.53 -18.06 7.27
CA VAL A 50 -43.89 -18.34 8.55
C VAL A 50 -42.98 -19.57 8.41
N ALA A 51 -41.70 -19.48 8.83
CA ALA A 51 -41.04 -20.42 9.76
C ALA A 51 -39.50 -20.32 9.74
N ARG A 52 -38.95 -20.29 10.96
CA ARG A 52 -37.58 -20.64 11.40
C ARG A 52 -36.42 -19.74 10.95
N GLN A 53 -36.00 -18.90 11.90
CA GLN A 53 -34.60 -18.52 12.04
C GLN A 53 -33.76 -19.74 12.46
N PRO A 54 -32.59 -19.99 11.87
CA PRO A 54 -31.50 -20.62 12.57
C PRO A 54 -30.67 -19.52 13.23
N GLN A 55 -30.78 -19.45 14.56
CA GLN A 55 -29.69 -18.95 15.39
C GLN A 55 -28.48 -19.84 15.08
N VAL A 56 -27.41 -19.29 14.54
CA VAL A 56 -26.12 -19.99 14.46
C VAL A 56 -25.29 -19.47 15.61
N ASP A 57 -25.39 -20.18 16.72
CA ASP A 57 -24.51 -19.99 17.86
C ASP A 57 -23.14 -20.60 17.58
N THR A 58 -22.16 -19.92 18.16
CA THR A 58 -20.71 -20.03 18.01
C THR A 58 -20.11 -21.43 18.28
N ASN A 59 -18.88 -21.61 17.75
CA ASN A 59 -17.84 -22.49 18.31
C ASN A 59 -17.80 -23.97 17.85
N VAL A 60 -17.43 -24.22 16.58
CA VAL A 60 -16.94 -25.53 16.13
C VAL A 60 -15.61 -25.39 15.39
N THR A 61 -14.54 -25.61 16.16
CA THR A 61 -13.45 -26.54 15.85
C THR A 61 -12.82 -26.48 14.45
N LYS A 62 -11.71 -25.73 14.38
CA LYS A 62 -10.39 -26.21 13.91
C LYS A 62 -10.42 -27.56 13.16
N ILE A 63 -10.54 -27.50 11.84
CA ILE A 63 -10.09 -28.57 10.95
C ILE A 63 -8.94 -27.98 10.11
N GLY A 64 -7.76 -28.55 10.31
CA GLY A 64 -6.53 -28.11 9.69
C GLY A 64 -6.56 -28.31 8.18
N THR A 65 -6.71 -27.20 7.47
CA THR A 65 -6.10 -26.98 6.16
C THR A 65 -5.77 -25.50 6.16
N ALA A 66 -4.49 -25.15 6.26
CA ALA A 66 -4.06 -23.77 6.18
C ALA A 66 -4.63 -23.18 4.87
N PRO A 67 -5.39 -22.07 4.91
CA PRO A 67 -5.90 -21.46 3.71
C PRO A 67 -4.73 -20.73 3.07
N THR A 68 -3.89 -21.44 2.32
CA THR A 68 -2.78 -20.83 1.58
C THR A 68 -3.31 -19.78 0.58
N GLY A 69 -4.60 -19.82 0.23
CA GLY A 69 -5.27 -18.82 -0.59
C GLY A 69 -6.05 -17.72 0.15
N GLY A 70 -6.28 -17.83 1.47
CA GLY A 70 -7.12 -16.87 2.21
C GLY A 70 -6.38 -15.60 2.62
N ALA A 71 -5.19 -15.78 3.20
CA ALA A 71 -4.34 -14.67 3.66
C ALA A 71 -3.80 -13.83 2.49
N VAL A 72 -3.33 -14.50 1.43
CA VAL A 72 -2.76 -13.86 0.23
C VAL A 72 -3.79 -12.98 -0.47
N ALA A 73 -5.01 -13.49 -0.70
CA ALA A 73 -6.09 -12.73 -1.32
C ALA A 73 -6.60 -11.58 -0.43
N THR A 74 -6.60 -11.77 0.90
CA THR A 74 -7.02 -10.73 1.85
C THR A 74 -6.01 -9.58 1.91
N GLY A 75 -4.71 -9.89 2.01
CA GLY A 75 -3.65 -8.89 2.05
C GLY A 75 -3.60 -8.01 0.79
N ALA A 76 -3.73 -8.62 -0.40
CA ALA A 76 -3.78 -7.88 -1.66
C ALA A 76 -4.94 -6.87 -1.69
N LYS A 77 -6.15 -7.33 -1.35
CA LYS A 77 -7.36 -6.50 -1.31
C LYS A 77 -7.27 -5.37 -0.29
N LEU A 78 -6.68 -5.64 0.88
CA LEU A 78 -6.45 -4.63 1.90
C LEU A 78 -5.51 -3.52 1.38
N MET A 79 -4.47 -3.88 0.62
CA MET A 79 -3.54 -2.92 0.03
C MET A 79 -4.16 -2.12 -1.11
N GLU A 80 -5.03 -2.72 -1.93
CA GLU A 80 -5.79 -2.02 -2.97
C GLU A 80 -6.72 -0.92 -2.39
N GLY A 81 -7.28 -1.16 -1.22
CA GLY A 81 -8.13 -0.18 -0.51
C GLY A 81 -7.35 0.88 0.27
N ALA A 82 -6.02 0.81 0.29
CA ALA A 82 -5.15 1.71 1.03
C ALA A 82 -4.31 2.59 0.09
N ASP A 83 -3.51 3.48 0.67
CA ASP A 83 -2.66 4.44 -0.05
C ASP A 83 -1.27 3.87 -0.41
N CYS A 84 -1.05 2.56 -0.27
CA CYS A 84 0.26 1.92 -0.46
C CYS A 84 0.82 2.14 -1.89
N ALA A 85 -0.06 2.13 -2.88
CA ALA A 85 0.26 2.35 -4.29
C ALA A 85 0.66 3.81 -4.61
N SER A 86 0.62 4.74 -3.65
CA SER A 86 1.21 6.07 -3.85
C SER A 86 2.74 6.04 -3.85
N CYS A 87 3.35 5.09 -3.13
CA CYS A 87 4.79 5.07 -2.85
C CYS A 87 5.49 3.78 -3.26
N HIS A 88 4.74 2.69 -3.45
CA HIS A 88 5.27 1.38 -3.76
C HIS A 88 4.71 0.83 -5.07
N ARG A 89 5.49 -0.03 -5.72
CA ARG A 89 5.06 -0.84 -6.86
C ARG A 89 5.47 -2.28 -6.59
N GLU A 90 4.86 -3.20 -7.32
CA GLU A 90 5.18 -4.62 -7.18
C GLU A 90 6.63 -4.91 -7.59
N ASN A 91 7.04 -4.44 -8.77
CA ASN A 91 8.28 -4.84 -9.44
C ASN A 91 9.32 -3.73 -9.61
N GLU A 92 9.04 -2.50 -9.20
CA GLU A 92 9.95 -1.38 -9.38
C GLU A 92 10.02 -0.48 -8.15
N LYS A 93 11.17 0.15 -7.96
CA LYS A 93 11.34 1.16 -6.92
C LYS A 93 10.69 2.47 -7.35
N LEU A 94 9.86 3.04 -6.49
CA LEU A 94 9.35 4.41 -6.58
C LEU A 94 9.94 5.22 -5.41
N LEU A 95 9.10 5.68 -4.48
CA LEU A 95 9.56 6.32 -3.24
C LEU A 95 10.02 5.26 -2.23
N GLY A 96 9.17 4.26 -2.01
CA GLY A 96 9.48 3.04 -1.28
C GLY A 96 10.14 1.97 -2.17
N PRO A 97 10.64 0.88 -1.57
CA PRO A 97 11.11 -0.29 -2.32
C PRO A 97 9.99 -0.98 -3.10
N ALA A 98 10.36 -1.75 -4.12
CA ALA A 98 9.43 -2.68 -4.76
C ALA A 98 8.95 -3.74 -3.76
N TYR A 99 7.72 -4.25 -3.88
CA TYR A 99 7.26 -5.33 -3.00
C TYR A 99 8.08 -6.61 -3.19
N HIS A 100 8.50 -6.92 -4.42
CA HIS A 100 9.42 -8.03 -4.70
C HIS A 100 10.76 -7.86 -3.95
N ASP A 101 11.32 -6.65 -3.89
CA ASP A 101 12.57 -6.40 -3.15
C ASP A 101 12.39 -6.69 -1.65
N VAL A 102 11.24 -6.30 -1.08
CA VAL A 102 10.90 -6.61 0.32
C VAL A 102 10.79 -8.12 0.50
N ALA A 103 10.10 -8.81 -0.42
CA ALA A 103 9.93 -10.26 -0.40
C ALA A 103 11.27 -11.01 -0.49
N LEU A 104 12.20 -10.53 -1.33
CA LEU A 104 13.53 -11.09 -1.50
C LEU A 104 14.43 -10.85 -0.27
N LYS A 105 14.35 -9.66 0.33
CA LYS A 105 15.18 -9.29 1.50
C LYS A 105 14.76 -10.02 2.78
N TYR A 106 13.46 -10.26 2.95
CA TYR A 106 12.90 -10.81 4.19
C TYR A 106 12.29 -12.22 3.97
N PRO A 107 12.82 -13.26 4.66
CA PRO A 107 12.16 -14.56 4.70
C PRO A 107 10.73 -14.46 5.25
N ALA A 108 9.80 -15.28 4.74
CA ALA A 108 8.40 -15.30 5.17
C ALA A 108 8.22 -16.03 6.51
N THR A 109 8.75 -15.45 7.59
CA THR A 109 8.62 -15.94 8.98
C THR A 109 7.67 -15.06 9.77
N ASP A 110 7.01 -15.59 10.80
CA ASP A 110 6.10 -14.80 11.64
C ASP A 110 6.80 -13.63 12.33
N ALA A 111 8.09 -13.78 12.65
CA ALA A 111 8.90 -12.70 13.20
C ALA A 111 9.05 -11.52 12.21
N ASN A 112 9.33 -11.83 10.93
CA ASN A 112 9.42 -10.81 9.90
C ASN A 112 8.05 -10.21 9.57
N VAL A 113 7.00 -11.04 9.56
CA VAL A 113 5.62 -10.56 9.37
C VAL A 113 5.26 -9.54 10.44
N LYS A 114 5.49 -9.86 11.72
CA LYS A 114 5.19 -8.95 12.83
C LYS A 114 6.05 -7.69 12.79
N MET A 115 7.34 -7.81 12.48
CA MET A 115 8.25 -6.67 12.40
C MET A 115 7.85 -5.70 11.28
N LEU A 116 7.57 -6.21 10.08
CA LEU A 116 7.20 -5.38 8.93
C LEU A 116 5.79 -4.80 9.11
N ALA A 117 4.83 -5.55 9.66
CA ALA A 117 3.53 -5.02 10.05
C ALA A 117 3.67 -3.83 11.02
N GLY A 118 4.55 -3.95 12.02
CA GLY A 118 4.89 -2.85 12.91
C GLY A 118 5.48 -1.63 12.18
N LYS A 119 6.27 -1.84 11.12
CA LYS A 119 6.78 -0.76 10.26
C LYS A 119 5.67 -0.09 9.45
N ILE A 120 4.71 -0.85 8.93
CA ILE A 120 3.54 -0.27 8.23
C ILE A 120 2.80 0.69 9.16
N ILE A 121 2.51 0.26 10.38
CA ILE A 121 1.74 1.05 11.34
C ILE A 121 2.53 2.26 11.84
N SER A 122 3.81 2.06 12.19
CA SER A 122 4.63 3.06 12.88
C SER A 122 5.47 3.94 11.94
N GLY A 123 5.52 3.60 10.65
CA GLY A 123 6.49 4.16 9.71
C GLY A 123 7.92 3.65 9.96
N GLY A 124 8.87 4.18 9.18
CA GLY A 124 10.28 3.84 9.34
C GLY A 124 11.20 4.47 8.31
N LYS A 125 12.51 4.46 8.59
CA LYS A 125 13.56 4.98 7.70
C LYS A 125 14.84 4.14 7.81
N GLY A 126 15.77 4.29 6.85
CA GLY A 126 17.13 3.74 6.92
C GLY A 126 17.32 2.36 6.28
N ASN A 127 16.29 1.50 6.24
CA ASN A 127 16.42 0.16 5.66
C ASN A 127 16.50 0.14 4.13
N TRP A 128 16.03 1.22 3.48
CA TRP A 128 15.81 1.32 2.03
C TRP A 128 16.23 2.68 1.46
N GLY A 129 16.96 3.48 2.25
CA GLY A 129 17.36 4.85 1.93
C GLY A 129 16.92 5.87 2.98
N ASP A 130 17.06 7.15 2.62
CA ASP A 130 16.82 8.29 3.52
C ASP A 130 15.35 8.73 3.57
N ILE A 131 14.55 8.36 2.57
CA ILE A 131 13.12 8.65 2.53
C ILE A 131 12.41 7.79 3.57
N ALA A 132 11.74 8.44 4.52
CA ALA A 132 10.94 7.76 5.54
C ALA A 132 9.56 7.36 5.00
N MET A 133 9.12 6.16 5.34
CA MET A 133 7.73 5.76 5.16
C MET A 133 6.87 6.40 6.25
N THR A 134 5.82 7.12 5.85
CA THR A 134 4.84 7.73 6.76
C THR A 134 4.12 6.64 7.58
N PRO A 135 3.78 6.90 8.86
CA PRO A 135 3.00 5.95 9.66
C PRO A 135 1.58 5.76 9.13
N HIS A 136 1.04 4.55 9.23
CA HIS A 136 -0.36 4.21 8.94
C HIS A 136 -1.08 3.72 10.21
N PRO A 137 -1.32 4.58 11.22
CA PRO A 137 -1.82 4.18 12.54
C PRO A 137 -3.27 3.66 12.55
N ASN A 138 -4.00 3.87 11.46
CA ASN A 138 -5.39 3.42 11.31
C ASN A 138 -5.50 1.97 10.81
N ILE A 139 -4.38 1.36 10.39
CA ILE A 139 -4.35 -0.05 9.99
C ILE A 139 -4.18 -0.90 11.26
N SER A 140 -5.05 -1.89 11.45
CA SER A 140 -4.95 -2.81 12.59
C SER A 140 -3.70 -3.69 12.48
N GLU A 141 -3.19 -4.20 13.61
CA GLU A 141 -2.04 -5.13 13.57
C GLU A 141 -2.36 -6.39 12.74
N ALA A 142 -3.60 -6.90 12.84
CA ALA A 142 -4.03 -8.06 12.07
C ALA A 142 -4.01 -7.78 10.55
N ASP A 143 -4.59 -6.67 10.12
CA ASP A 143 -4.61 -6.29 8.70
C ASP A 143 -3.19 -6.04 8.18
N ALA A 144 -2.35 -5.35 8.94
CA ALA A 144 -0.96 -5.10 8.57
C ALA A 144 -0.15 -6.41 8.44
N GLN A 145 -0.44 -7.42 9.27
CA GLN A 145 0.16 -8.75 9.12
C GLN A 145 -0.33 -9.45 7.85
N GLU A 146 -1.62 -9.39 7.51
CA GLU A 146 -2.15 -9.96 6.26
C GLU A 146 -1.55 -9.29 5.02
N MET A 147 -1.48 -7.96 5.00
CA MET A 147 -0.78 -7.18 3.96
C MET A 147 0.69 -7.62 3.83
N THR A 148 1.37 -7.78 4.96
CA THR A 148 2.78 -8.22 4.96
C THR A 148 2.94 -9.64 4.46
N ARG A 149 2.06 -10.58 4.83
CA ARG A 149 2.08 -11.95 4.32
C ARG A 149 1.91 -11.97 2.80
N TYR A 150 1.01 -11.14 2.27
CA TYR A 150 0.88 -10.94 0.83
C TYR A 150 2.18 -10.43 0.21
N ILE A 151 2.77 -9.33 0.72
CA ILE A 151 4.03 -8.78 0.21
C ILE A 151 5.14 -9.84 0.19
N LEU A 152 5.32 -10.61 1.27
CA LEU A 152 6.39 -11.62 1.36
C LEU A 152 6.15 -12.85 0.46
N SER A 153 4.93 -13.02 -0.06
CA SER A 153 4.57 -14.08 -1.01
C SER A 153 4.89 -13.73 -2.47
N LEU A 154 5.15 -12.45 -2.77
CA LEU A 154 5.52 -11.94 -4.11
C LEU A 154 6.99 -12.22 -4.43
N LYS A 155 7.43 -13.48 -4.36
CA LYS A 155 8.78 -13.89 -4.77
C LYS A 155 8.80 -14.39 -6.19
#